data_AF-A0A2N5UDN8-F1
#
_entry.id   AF-A0A2N5UDN8-F1
#
_cell.length_a   1.000
_cell.length_b   1.000
_cell.length_c   1.000
_cell.angle_alpha   90.00
_cell.angle_beta   90.00
_cell.angle_gamma   90.00
#
_symmetry.space_group_name_H-M   'P 1'
#
loop_
_entity.id
_entity.type
_entity.pdbx_description
1 polymer ?
#
loop_
_entity_poly.entity_id
_entity_poly.type
_entity_poly.pdbx_seq_one_letter_code
_entity_poly.pdbx_strand_id
1 'polypeptide(L)'
;MTRLLRLSTSIVDISEWEPDPIEWATTLALFSAEIQAKTQSYHHQIDAKIQIVSLAYSIPWNSITFRTSSVGKPYLVSGLNG
;
A
#
# COMPACT_ATOMS: atom_id res chain seq x y z
N MET A 1 18.43 5.77 -30.71
CA MET A 1 17.03 5.73 -30.26
C MET A 1 17.01 5.89 -28.74
N THR A 2 16.71 7.08 -28.24
CA THR A 2 16.64 7.35 -26.80
C THR A 2 15.28 6.87 -26.29
N ARG A 3 15.27 5.81 -25.48
CA ARG A 3 14.05 5.26 -24.89
C ARG A 3 13.55 6.27 -23.85
N LEU A 4 12.36 6.82 -24.05
CA LEU A 4 11.69 7.69 -23.06
C LEU A 4 11.54 6.93 -21.74
N LEU A 5 12.21 7.42 -20.69
CA LEU A 5 12.02 6.97 -19.31
C LEU A 5 10.61 7.41 -18.87
N ARG A 6 9.67 6.48 -18.80
CA ARG A 6 8.34 6.74 -18.24
C ARG A 6 8.42 6.69 -16.72
N LEU A 7 8.66 7.85 -16.11
CA LEU A 7 8.46 8.05 -14.67
C LEU A 7 6.97 7.81 -14.36
N SER A 8 6.69 6.68 -13.72
CA SER A 8 5.34 6.32 -13.27
C SER A 8 5.38 6.32 -11.74
N THR A 9 5.32 7.50 -11.13
CA THR A 9 5.24 7.64 -9.67
C THR A 9 3.78 7.45 -9.27
N SER A 10 3.46 6.31 -8.66
CA SER A 10 2.15 6.09 -8.03
C SER A 10 2.29 6.41 -6.55
N ILE A 11 1.72 7.55 -6.12
CA ILE A 11 1.54 7.88 -4.70
C ILE A 11 0.11 7.48 -4.35
N VAL A 12 -0.04 6.55 -3.42
CA VAL A 12 -1.36 6.20 -2.88
C VAL A 12 -1.42 6.74 -1.46
N ASP A 13 -2.21 7.80 -1.27
CA ASP A 13 -2.52 8.32 0.05
C ASP A 13 -3.59 7.43 0.68
N ILE A 14 -3.22 6.77 1.78
CA ILE A 14 -4.08 5.85 2.53
C ILE A 14 -4.46 6.44 3.90
N SER A 15 -4.08 7.70 4.16
CA SER A 15 -4.26 8.33 5.47
C SER A 15 -5.73 8.62 5.79
N GLU A 16 -6.58 8.74 4.77
CA GLU A 16 -8.03 8.93 4.90
C GLU A 16 -8.82 7.65 4.63
N TRP A 17 -8.16 6.56 4.24
CA TRP A 17 -8.84 5.29 4.00
C TRP A 17 -9.12 4.59 5.33
N GLU A 18 -10.33 4.79 5.83
CA GLU A 18 -10.88 4.14 7.02
C GLU A 18 -12.03 3.19 6.62
N PRO A 19 -11.72 2.04 6.00
CA PRO A 19 -12.74 1.12 5.53
C PRO A 19 -13.55 0.60 6.71
N ASP A 20 -14.87 0.59 6.54
CA ASP A 20 -15.75 -0.08 7.48
C ASP A 20 -15.52 -1.62 7.46
N PRO A 21 -16.06 -2.37 8.42
CA PRO A 21 -15.83 -3.82 8.47
C PRO A 21 -16.29 -4.59 7.23
N ILE A 22 -17.32 -4.12 6.53
CA ILE A 22 -17.87 -4.75 5.32
C ILE A 22 -16.97 -4.45 4.12
N GLU A 23 -16.56 -3.19 3.95
CA GLU A 23 -15.61 -2.78 2.93
C GLU A 23 -14.28 -3.52 3.09
N TRP A 24 -13.80 -3.63 4.33
CA TRP A 24 -12.57 -4.35 4.66
C TRP A 24 -12.68 -5.83 4.31
N ALA A 25 -13.75 -6.51 4.74
CA ALA A 25 -13.94 -7.93 4.45
C ALA A 25 -14.07 -8.20 2.95
N THR A 26 -14.79 -7.33 2.23
CA THR A 26 -14.97 -7.43 0.78
C THR A 26 -13.64 -7.24 0.05
N THR A 27 -12.83 -6.27 0.48
CA THR A 27 -11.50 -6.03 -0.08
C THR A 27 -10.57 -7.21 0.19
N LEU A 28 -10.58 -7.74 1.42
CA LEU A 28 -9.73 -8.85 1.81
C LEU A 28 -10.07 -10.16 1.07
N ALA A 29 -11.35 -10.36 0.76
CA ALA A 29 -11.85 -11.52 0.00
C ALA A 29 -11.32 -11.59 -1.44
N LEU A 30 -10.76 -10.49 -1.99
CA LEU A 30 -10.14 -10.47 -3.32
C LEU A 30 -8.77 -11.19 -3.35
N PHE A 31 -8.18 -11.50 -2.19
CA PHE A 31 -6.86 -12.09 -2.08
C PHE A 31 -6.88 -13.56 -1.67
N SER A 32 -5.77 -14.27 -1.90
CA SER A 32 -5.61 -15.67 -1.49
C SER A 32 -5.68 -15.84 0.03
N ALA A 33 -6.08 -17.02 0.50
CA ALA A 33 -6.17 -17.34 1.93
C ALA A 33 -4.86 -17.06 2.71
N GLU A 34 -3.70 -17.28 2.07
CA GLU A 34 -2.39 -16.94 2.64
C GLU A 34 -2.23 -15.44 2.89
N ILE A 35 -2.60 -14.60 1.91
CA ILE A 35 -2.54 -13.15 2.04
C ILE A 35 -3.56 -12.67 3.07
N GLN A 36 -4.74 -13.28 3.11
CA GLN A 36 -5.75 -12.97 4.14
C GLN A 36 -5.20 -13.23 5.54
N ALA A 37 -4.64 -14.42 5.76
CA ALA A 37 -4.03 -14.81 7.04
C ALA A 37 -2.88 -13.88 7.44
N LYS A 38 -1.99 -13.55 6.49
CA LYS A 38 -0.90 -12.60 6.72
C LYS A 38 -1.42 -11.21 7.08
N THR A 39 -2.41 -10.72 6.35
CA THR A 39 -3.01 -9.40 6.59
C THR A 39 -3.69 -9.33 7.96
N GLN A 40 -4.33 -10.42 8.40
CA GLN A 40 -4.95 -10.53 9.72
C GLN A 40 -3.93 -10.70 10.86
N SER A 41 -2.69 -11.10 10.56
CA SER A 41 -1.64 -11.28 11.58
C SER A 41 -0.97 -9.98 12.05
N TYR A 42 -1.18 -8.86 11.35
CA TYR A 42 -0.60 -7.58 11.72
C TYR A 42 -1.20 -7.04 13.02
N HIS A 43 -0.33 -6.63 13.94
CA HIS A 43 -0.75 -6.00 15.20
C HIS A 43 -1.33 -4.61 14.98
N HIS A 44 -0.78 -3.84 14.04
CA HIS A 44 -1.28 -2.52 13.69
C HIS A 44 -2.09 -2.55 12.40
N GLN A 45 -3.27 -1.93 12.44
CA GLN A 45 -4.17 -1.88 11.28
C GLN A 45 -3.53 -1.16 10.08
N ILE A 46 -2.63 -0.21 10.32
CA ILE A 46 -1.94 0.51 9.24
C ILE A 46 -1.08 -0.45 8.40
N ASP A 47 -0.40 -1.42 9.02
CA ASP A 47 0.44 -2.38 8.30
C ASP A 47 -0.40 -3.30 7.41
N ALA A 48 -1.57 -3.71 7.90
CA ALA A 48 -2.55 -4.46 7.12
C ALA A 48 -3.05 -3.65 5.91
N LYS A 49 -3.37 -2.36 6.10
CA LYS A 49 -3.78 -1.46 5.01
C LYS A 49 -2.68 -1.31 3.96
N ILE A 50 -1.43 -1.14 4.39
CA ILE A 50 -0.28 -1.02 3.48
C ILE A 50 -0.08 -2.30 2.67
N GLN A 51 -0.20 -3.48 3.30
CA GLN A 51 -0.10 -4.77 2.61
C GLN A 51 -1.18 -4.92 1.53
N ILE A 52 -2.44 -4.58 1.83
CA ILE A 52 -3.54 -4.62 0.85
C ILE A 52 -3.29 -3.66 -0.30
N VAL A 53 -2.93 -2.40 -0.02
CA VAL A 53 -2.71 -1.38 -1.05
C VAL A 53 -1.51 -1.71 -1.92
N SER A 54 -0.42 -2.21 -1.32
CA SER A 54 0.75 -2.70 -2.05
C SER A 54 0.36 -3.77 -3.06
N LEU A 55 -0.46 -4.75 -2.65
CA LEU A 55 -0.90 -5.84 -3.53
C LEU A 55 -1.89 -5.37 -4.59
N ALA A 56 -2.88 -4.56 -4.22
CA ALA A 56 -3.92 -4.07 -5.12
C ALA A 56 -3.34 -3.23 -6.27
N TYR A 57 -2.34 -2.40 -5.99
CA TYR A 57 -1.69 -1.56 -6.99
C TYR A 57 -0.42 -2.18 -7.57
N SER A 58 -0.15 -3.46 -7.27
CA SER A 58 1.07 -4.17 -7.71
C SER A 58 2.36 -3.39 -7.41
N ILE A 59 2.39 -2.68 -6.28
CA ILE A 59 3.55 -1.93 -5.81
C ILE A 59 4.46 -2.92 -5.10
N PRO A 60 5.66 -3.22 -5.62
CA PRO A 60 6.60 -4.13 -4.97
C PRO A 60 6.91 -3.65 -3.55
N TRP A 61 6.85 -4.54 -2.55
CA TRP A 61 7.08 -4.15 -1.15
C TRP A 61 8.43 -3.48 -0.93
N ASN A 62 9.47 -3.94 -1.65
CA ASN A 62 10.81 -3.37 -1.66
C ASN A 62 10.92 -1.98 -2.30
N SER A 63 9.87 -1.51 -2.98
CA SER A 63 9.78 -0.15 -3.56
C SER A 63 9.00 0.82 -2.67
N ILE A 64 8.47 0.35 -1.53
CA ILE A 64 7.69 1.16 -0.60
C ILE A 64 8.64 1.89 0.34
N THR A 65 8.64 3.22 0.26
CA THR A 65 9.28 4.08 1.26
C THR A 65 8.20 4.74 2.11
N PHE A 66 8.22 4.48 3.41
CA PHE A 66 7.40 5.21 4.36
C PHE A 66 7.98 6.59 4.59
N ARG A 67 7.16 7.63 4.44
CA ARG A 67 7.50 8.99 4.82
C ARG A 67 6.45 9.57 5.76
N THR A 68 6.86 10.55 6.53
CA THR A 68 6.00 11.27 7.46
C THR A 68 5.84 12.70 6.97
N SER A 69 4.61 13.19 6.89
CA SER A 69 4.34 14.59 6.55
C SER A 69 4.79 15.52 7.68
N SER A 70 4.88 16.83 7.39
CA SER A 70 5.19 17.86 8.39
C SER A 70 4.21 17.91 9.57
N VAL A 71 3.04 17.30 9.41
CA VAL A 71 1.99 17.19 10.44
C VAL A 71 1.94 15.80 11.09
N GLY A 72 2.94 14.94 10.85
CA GLY A 72 3.06 13.64 11.51
C GLY A 72 2.25 12.50 10.89
N LYS A 73 1.51 12.73 9.80
CA LYS A 73 0.76 11.67 9.11
C LYS A 73 1.69 10.83 8.22
N PRO A 74 1.69 9.48 8.32
CA PRO A 74 2.45 8.62 7.44
C PRO A 74 1.82 8.54 6.04
N TYR A 75 2.65 8.54 4.99
CA TYR A 75 2.24 8.35 3.60
C TYR A 75 3.26 7.49 2.85
N LEU A 76 2.81 6.86 1.75
CA LEU A 76 3.61 5.96 0.94
C LEU A 76 4.23 6.70 -0.24
N VAL A 77 5.55 6.61 -0.38
CA VAL A 77 6.26 7.01 -1.59
C VAL A 77 6.75 5.75 -2.30
N SER A 78 6.23 5.50 -3.50
CA SER A 78 6.83 4.55 -4.42
C SER A 78 7.88 5.28 -5.26
N GLY A 79 9.14 4.91 -5.09
CA GLY A 79 10.25 5.45 -5.88
C GLY A 79 11.34 4.40 -6.04
N LEU A 80 11.67 4.06 -7.28
CA LEU A 80 12.96 3.42 -7.56
C LEU A 80 14.03 4.51 -7.40
N ASN A 81 14.93 4.33 -6.44
CA ASN A 81 16.16 5.12 -6.35
C ASN A 81 16.86 5.04 -7.71
N GLY A 82 17.09 6.21 -8.32
CA GLY A 82 17.98 6.36 -9.47
C GLY A 82 19.44 6.26 -9.04
#